data_AF-A0A8J6NPR8-F1
#
_entry.id   AF-A0A8J6NPR8-F1
#
_cell.length_a   1.000
_cell.length_b   1.000
_cell.length_c   1.000
_cell.angle_alpha   90.00
_cell.angle_beta   90.00
_cell.angle_gamma   90.00
#
_symmetry.space_group_name_H-M   'P 1'
#
loop_
_entity.id
_entity.type
_entity.pdbx_description
1 polymer ?
#
loop_
_entity_poly.entity_id
_entity_poly.type
_entity_poly.pdbx_seq_one_letter_code
_entity_poly.pdbx_strand_id
1 'polypeptide(L)'
;MSRPAELQAQELSKTYQTQYATISYARETDLYSFTRNIGSGLSFLSEGPEKNPLLAKSRVDKIVETVSSLLDMHPLNFHFNIHLYKSHAEVAAIYRAMGMLGTAPVAFYSHGQRNISVSFENITDRILAHEITHAVICAYYTPPPPVRMQEILAQYVDRHLWDN
;
A
#
# COMPACT_ATOMS: atom_id res chain seq x y z
N MET A 1 -14.91 -24.31 18.47
CA MET A 1 -13.69 -23.56 18.10
C MET A 1 -14.08 -22.57 17.02
N SER A 2 -14.19 -21.29 17.37
CA SER A 2 -14.65 -20.25 16.45
C SER A 2 -13.54 -19.94 15.43
N ARG A 3 -13.91 -19.93 14.15
CA ARG A 3 -13.06 -19.55 13.02
C ARG A 3 -12.56 -18.12 13.25
N PRO A 4 -11.25 -17.80 13.06
CA PRO A 4 -10.76 -16.43 13.24
C PRO A 4 -11.43 -15.46 12.26
N ALA A 5 -11.70 -14.24 12.73
CA ALA A 5 -12.43 -13.19 12.00
C ALA A 5 -11.80 -12.81 10.65
N GLU A 6 -10.51 -13.12 10.46
CA GLU A 6 -9.78 -12.96 9.18
C GLU A 6 -10.40 -13.76 8.03
N LEU A 7 -10.99 -14.93 8.30
CA LEU A 7 -11.64 -15.75 7.27
C LEU A 7 -13.08 -15.32 6.96
N GLN A 8 -13.74 -14.61 7.88
CA GLN A 8 -15.12 -14.11 7.64
C GLN A 8 -15.13 -12.79 6.86
N ALA A 9 -14.08 -11.97 6.97
CA ALA A 9 -13.94 -10.74 6.19
C ALA A 9 -13.57 -11.00 4.71
N GLN A 10 -13.05 -12.19 4.39
CA GLN A 10 -12.61 -12.55 3.05
C GLN A 10 -13.77 -12.94 2.11
N GLU A 11 -14.95 -13.32 2.64
CA GLU A 11 -16.07 -13.84 1.85
C GLU A 11 -16.87 -12.77 1.07
N LEU A 12 -16.61 -11.47 1.27
CA LEU A 12 -17.30 -10.38 0.55
C LEU A 12 -16.36 -9.32 -0.04
N SER A 13 -15.04 -9.51 0.03
CA SER A 13 -14.08 -8.54 -0.50
C SER A 13 -13.96 -8.69 -2.02
N LYS A 14 -14.15 -7.58 -2.74
CA LYS A 14 -13.84 -7.46 -4.16
C LYS A 14 -12.34 -7.28 -4.35
N THR A 15 -11.84 -7.63 -5.53
CA THR A 15 -10.42 -7.44 -5.88
C THR A 15 -10.29 -6.63 -7.17
N TYR A 16 -9.18 -5.90 -7.28
CA TYR A 16 -8.79 -5.16 -8.47
C TYR A 16 -7.29 -5.35 -8.71
N GLN A 17 -6.93 -5.82 -9.91
CA GLN A 17 -5.55 -6.16 -10.24
C GLN A 17 -4.86 -5.01 -10.97
N THR A 18 -3.62 -4.76 -10.56
CA THR A 18 -2.68 -3.83 -11.20
C THR A 18 -1.50 -4.64 -11.76
N GLN A 19 -0.44 -3.98 -12.25
CA GLN A 19 0.74 -4.70 -12.73
C GLN A 19 1.53 -5.31 -11.57
N TYR A 20 1.56 -4.62 -10.42
CA TYR A 20 2.40 -4.99 -9.28
C TYR A 20 1.61 -5.39 -8.02
N ALA A 21 0.30 -5.18 -8.01
CA ALA A 21 -0.51 -5.38 -6.81
C ALA A 21 -1.92 -5.91 -7.07
N THR A 22 -2.44 -6.65 -6.10
CA THR A 22 -3.86 -6.99 -5.99
C THR A 22 -4.49 -6.15 -4.87
N ILE A 23 -5.47 -5.33 -5.20
CA ILE A 23 -6.17 -4.44 -4.24
C ILE A 23 -7.46 -5.10 -3.81
N SER A 24 -7.61 -5.39 -2.52
CA SER A 24 -8.83 -5.91 -1.90
C SER A 24 -9.63 -4.80 -1.21
N TYR A 25 -10.93 -4.74 -1.47
CA TYR A 25 -11.82 -3.70 -0.95
C TYR A 25 -13.26 -4.20 -0.76
N ALA A 26 -14.02 -3.56 0.13
CA ALA A 26 -15.39 -3.96 0.42
C ALA A 26 -16.39 -3.38 -0.60
N ARG A 27 -16.25 -2.10 -0.97
CA ARG A 27 -17.18 -1.39 -1.87
C ARG A 27 -16.43 -0.57 -2.92
N GLU A 28 -17.04 -0.38 -4.09
CA GLU A 28 -16.46 0.45 -5.17
C GLU A 28 -16.10 1.87 -4.69
N THR A 29 -16.89 2.43 -3.77
CA THR A 29 -16.64 3.74 -3.16
C THR A 29 -15.34 3.80 -2.39
N ASP A 30 -14.91 2.68 -1.83
CA ASP A 30 -13.67 2.58 -1.05
C ASP A 30 -12.47 2.63 -2.00
N LEU A 31 -12.54 1.91 -3.14
CA LEU A 31 -11.54 1.98 -4.21
C LEU A 31 -11.45 3.39 -4.81
N TYR A 32 -12.59 4.07 -5.02
CA TYR A 32 -12.60 5.47 -5.51
C TYR A 32 -11.95 6.44 -4.51
N SER A 33 -12.24 6.27 -3.22
CA SER A 33 -11.68 7.12 -2.16
C SER A 33 -10.16 6.93 -2.07
N PHE A 34 -9.71 5.68 -2.08
CA PHE A 34 -8.30 5.34 -2.16
C PHE A 34 -7.62 5.97 -3.38
N THR A 35 -8.18 5.75 -4.57
CA THR A 35 -7.64 6.26 -5.83
C THR A 35 -7.47 7.77 -5.82
N ARG A 36 -8.48 8.49 -5.31
CA ARG A 36 -8.45 9.95 -5.15
C ARG A 36 -7.31 10.39 -4.24
N ASN A 37 -7.18 9.73 -3.09
CA ASN A 37 -6.24 10.15 -2.05
C ASN A 37 -4.77 9.94 -2.46
N ILE A 38 -4.49 8.90 -3.24
CA ILE A 38 -3.14 8.62 -3.78
C ILE A 38 -2.81 9.37 -5.08
N GLY A 39 -3.65 10.29 -5.53
CA GLY A 39 -3.38 11.16 -6.69
C GLY A 39 -3.42 12.64 -6.34
N SER A 40 -2.92 13.00 -5.15
CA SER A 40 -2.91 14.38 -4.66
C SER A 40 -1.59 15.13 -4.98
N GLY A 41 -0.57 14.45 -5.51
CA GLY A 41 0.63 15.08 -6.07
C GLY A 41 0.36 15.99 -7.28
N LEU A 42 1.24 16.97 -7.50
CA LEU A 42 1.15 18.00 -8.55
C LEU A 42 0.86 17.44 -9.96
N SER A 43 1.29 16.20 -10.25
CA SER A 43 1.13 15.55 -11.55
C SER A 43 -0.29 15.06 -11.86
N PHE A 44 -1.18 14.95 -10.85
CA PHE A 44 -2.50 14.34 -11.01
C PHE A 44 -3.66 15.35 -10.94
N LEU A 45 -3.38 16.64 -10.73
CA LEU A 45 -4.38 17.72 -10.66
C LEU A 45 -5.07 18.02 -12.00
N SER A 46 -4.59 17.44 -13.10
CA SER A 46 -5.16 17.64 -14.44
C SER A 46 -6.22 16.62 -14.83
N GLU A 47 -6.44 15.56 -14.04
CA GLU A 47 -7.43 14.53 -14.33
C GLU A 47 -8.78 14.87 -13.67
N GLY A 48 -9.82 15.00 -14.49
CA GLY A 48 -11.19 15.27 -14.03
C GLY A 48 -11.71 14.20 -13.05
N PRO A 49 -12.82 14.48 -12.33
CA PRO A 49 -13.35 13.62 -11.28
C PRO A 49 -14.08 12.41 -11.87
N GLU A 50 -13.38 11.55 -12.59
CA GLU A 50 -13.97 10.36 -13.17
C GLU A 50 -13.82 9.17 -12.23
N LYS A 51 -14.95 8.49 -12.04
CA LYS A 51 -15.10 7.21 -11.33
C LYS A 51 -14.46 6.08 -12.12
N ASN A 52 -13.24 6.27 -12.63
CA ASN A 52 -12.58 5.34 -13.52
C ASN A 52 -11.62 4.45 -12.70
N PRO A 53 -11.95 3.17 -12.47
CA PRO A 53 -11.06 2.25 -11.76
C PRO A 53 -9.68 2.11 -12.43
N LEU A 54 -9.54 2.42 -13.74
CA LEU A 54 -8.26 2.44 -14.42
C LEU A 54 -7.24 3.41 -13.77
N LEU A 55 -7.71 4.46 -13.09
CA LEU A 55 -6.85 5.39 -12.36
C LEU A 55 -6.21 4.75 -11.12
N ALA A 56 -6.88 3.78 -10.48
CA ALA A 56 -6.29 3.05 -9.36
C ALA A 56 -5.06 2.26 -9.81
N LYS A 57 -5.19 1.59 -10.97
CA LYS A 57 -4.10 0.83 -11.58
C LYS A 57 -2.94 1.75 -11.95
N SER A 58 -3.19 2.79 -12.74
CA SER A 58 -2.13 3.67 -13.22
C SER A 58 -1.40 4.38 -12.08
N ARG A 59 -2.10 4.82 -11.02
CA ARG A 59 -1.49 5.50 -9.88
C ARG A 59 -0.65 4.56 -9.03
N VAL A 60 -1.17 3.38 -8.69
CA VAL A 60 -0.40 2.39 -7.92
C VAL A 60 0.83 1.93 -8.71
N ASP A 61 0.66 1.58 -9.98
CA ASP A 61 1.78 1.14 -10.83
C ASP A 61 2.83 2.26 -10.96
N LYS A 62 2.40 3.52 -11.16
CA LYS A 62 3.33 4.66 -11.22
C LYS A 62 4.10 4.87 -9.93
N ILE A 63 3.47 4.72 -8.77
CA ILE A 63 4.16 4.81 -7.48
C ILE A 63 5.19 3.68 -7.37
N VAL A 64 4.83 2.44 -7.71
CA VAL A 64 5.78 1.31 -7.68
C VAL A 64 6.98 1.57 -8.59
N GLU A 65 6.76 1.99 -9.83
CA GLU A 65 7.83 2.33 -10.77
C GLU A 65 8.74 3.44 -10.25
N THR A 66 8.14 4.47 -9.65
CA THR A 66 8.88 5.61 -9.09
C THR A 66 9.72 5.19 -7.90
N VAL A 67 9.16 4.39 -6.98
CA VAL A 67 9.88 3.84 -5.84
C VAL A 67 11.04 2.95 -6.30
N SER A 68 10.78 2.02 -7.23
CA SER A 68 11.81 1.15 -7.80
C SER A 68 12.93 1.95 -8.47
N SER A 69 12.59 3.01 -9.21
CA SER A 69 13.58 3.88 -9.86
C SER A 69 14.39 4.71 -8.86
N LEU A 70 13.77 5.22 -7.79
CA LEU A 70 14.46 6.00 -6.76
C LEU A 70 15.46 5.16 -5.97
N LEU A 71 15.13 3.88 -5.75
CA LEU A 71 15.98 2.94 -5.02
C LEU A 71 16.98 2.20 -5.92
N ASP A 72 16.83 2.29 -7.24
CA ASP A 72 17.51 1.44 -8.23
C ASP A 72 17.33 -0.07 -7.90
N MET A 73 16.09 -0.43 -7.51
CA MET A 73 15.72 -1.78 -7.09
C MET A 73 14.55 -2.30 -7.92
N HIS A 74 14.84 -3.29 -8.76
CA HIS A 74 13.90 -3.88 -9.71
C HIS A 74 13.69 -5.38 -9.46
N PRO A 75 12.95 -5.76 -8.39
CA PRO A 75 12.71 -7.17 -8.06
C PRO A 75 11.97 -7.91 -9.19
N LEU A 76 12.46 -9.11 -9.53
CA LEU A 76 11.83 -9.99 -10.53
C LEU A 76 10.51 -10.55 -9.99
N ASN A 77 9.47 -10.61 -10.84
CA ASN A 77 8.14 -11.12 -10.49
C ASN A 77 7.54 -10.44 -9.25
N PHE A 78 7.78 -9.14 -9.10
CA PHE A 78 7.31 -8.37 -7.96
C PHE A 78 5.78 -8.22 -8.00
N HIS A 79 5.11 -8.84 -7.00
CA HIS A 79 3.67 -8.70 -6.79
C HIS A 79 3.34 -8.72 -5.29
N PHE A 80 2.46 -7.83 -4.85
CA PHE A 80 2.01 -7.72 -3.45
C PHE A 80 0.50 -7.50 -3.35
N ASN A 81 -0.06 -7.47 -2.14
CA ASN A 81 -1.47 -7.18 -1.92
C ASN A 81 -1.65 -5.86 -1.18
N ILE A 82 -2.74 -5.15 -1.47
CA ILE A 82 -3.19 -3.95 -0.76
C ILE A 82 -4.57 -4.24 -0.20
N HIS A 83 -4.73 -4.17 1.12
CA HIS A 83 -6.02 -4.32 1.80
C HIS A 83 -6.53 -2.96 2.25
N LEU A 84 -7.67 -2.54 1.67
CA LEU A 84 -8.31 -1.27 1.99
C LEU A 84 -9.27 -1.44 3.17
N TYR A 85 -9.01 -0.68 4.21
CA TYR A 85 -9.86 -0.56 5.39
C TYR A 85 -10.48 0.83 5.44
N LYS A 86 -11.65 0.94 6.07
CA LYS A 86 -12.35 2.22 6.15
C LYS A 86 -11.58 3.19 7.03
N SER A 87 -11.25 2.76 8.25
CA SER A 87 -10.70 3.65 9.27
C SER A 87 -9.36 3.16 9.81
N HIS A 88 -8.60 4.07 10.40
CA HIS A 88 -7.40 3.74 11.16
C HIS A 88 -7.67 2.72 12.27
N ALA A 89 -8.85 2.75 12.90
CA ALA A 89 -9.23 1.79 13.93
C ALA A 89 -9.26 0.34 13.43
N GLU A 90 -9.70 0.12 12.18
CA GLU A 90 -9.69 -1.21 11.55
C GLU A 90 -8.25 -1.66 11.28
N VAL A 91 -7.40 -0.78 10.73
CA VAL A 91 -5.97 -1.06 10.52
C VAL A 91 -5.28 -1.39 11.85
N ALA A 92 -5.58 -0.64 12.91
CA ALA A 92 -5.02 -0.84 14.24
C ALA A 92 -5.46 -2.18 14.86
N ALA A 93 -6.70 -2.60 14.62
CA ALA A 93 -7.18 -3.90 15.06
C ALA A 93 -6.41 -5.04 14.37
N ILE A 94 -6.19 -4.93 13.06
CA ILE A 94 -5.41 -5.90 12.27
C ILE A 94 -3.94 -5.91 12.71
N TYR A 95 -3.32 -4.75 12.90
CA TYR A 95 -1.95 -4.61 13.41
C TYR A 95 -1.76 -5.34 14.75
N ARG A 96 -2.69 -5.13 15.70
CA ARG A 96 -2.67 -5.80 17.01
C ARG A 96 -2.97 -7.30 16.92
N ALA A 97 -3.87 -7.71 16.04
CA ALA A 97 -4.21 -9.12 15.84
C ALA A 97 -3.00 -9.93 15.32
N MET A 98 -2.12 -9.29 14.55
CA MET A 98 -0.83 -9.86 14.13
C MET A 98 0.23 -9.91 15.25
N GLY A 99 -0.10 -9.49 16.47
CA GLY A 99 0.82 -9.51 17.61
C GLY A 99 1.86 -8.38 17.58
N MET A 100 1.68 -7.37 16.73
CA MET A 100 2.59 -6.23 16.64
C MET A 100 2.41 -5.33 17.87
N LEU A 101 3.54 -4.87 18.41
CA LEU A 101 3.57 -4.02 19.60
C LEU A 101 3.62 -2.53 19.23
N GLY A 102 3.15 -1.67 20.13
CA GLY A 102 3.21 -0.21 20.00
C GLY A 102 1.97 0.44 19.36
N THR A 103 2.10 1.71 19.00
CA THR A 103 1.04 2.48 18.34
C THR A 103 0.90 2.01 16.89
N ALA A 104 -0.32 1.65 16.50
CA ALA A 104 -0.57 1.23 15.12
C ALA A 104 -0.42 2.42 14.16
N PRO A 105 0.34 2.26 13.05
CA PRO A 105 0.45 3.29 12.03
C PRO A 105 -0.82 3.39 11.18
N VAL A 106 -0.88 4.41 10.32
CA VAL A 106 -1.99 4.66 9.37
C VAL A 106 -2.04 3.62 8.23
N ALA A 107 -0.87 3.08 7.89
CA ALA A 107 -0.67 1.97 6.99
C ALA A 107 0.55 1.18 7.49
N PHE A 108 0.67 -0.09 7.09
CA PHE A 108 1.90 -0.86 7.30
C PHE A 108 2.02 -2.00 6.30
N TYR A 109 3.26 -2.35 5.97
CA TYR A 109 3.64 -3.53 5.22
C TYR A 109 3.96 -4.72 6.12
N SER A 110 3.38 -5.88 5.82
CA SER A 110 3.68 -7.17 6.43
C SER A 110 4.45 -8.05 5.45
N HIS A 111 5.75 -8.26 5.71
CA HIS A 111 6.64 -9.02 4.82
C HIS A 111 6.19 -10.47 4.61
N GLY A 112 5.80 -11.17 5.69
CA GLY A 112 5.44 -12.59 5.63
C GLY A 112 4.23 -12.87 4.72
N GLN A 113 3.31 -11.90 4.61
CA GLN A 113 2.13 -12.02 3.76
C GLN A 113 2.26 -11.22 2.45
N ARG A 114 3.28 -10.37 2.32
CA ARG A 114 3.43 -9.37 1.24
C ARG A 114 2.20 -8.47 1.12
N ASN A 115 1.72 -7.99 2.26
CA ASN A 115 0.46 -7.26 2.37
C ASN A 115 0.72 -5.84 2.88
N ILE A 116 0.16 -4.85 2.21
CA ILE A 116 0.02 -3.48 2.70
C ILE A 116 -1.41 -3.34 3.23
N SER A 117 -1.54 -3.06 4.52
CA SER A 117 -2.83 -2.76 5.15
C SER A 117 -2.95 -1.27 5.34
N VAL A 118 -4.03 -0.67 4.84
CA VAL A 118 -4.15 0.80 4.80
C VAL A 118 -5.58 1.27 5.02
N SER A 119 -5.73 2.38 5.74
CA SER A 119 -7.00 3.09 5.82
C SER A 119 -7.13 4.06 4.66
N PHE A 120 -8.16 3.91 3.83
CA PHE A 120 -8.39 4.84 2.73
C PHE A 120 -8.80 6.25 3.20
N GLU A 121 -9.23 6.45 4.44
CA GLU A 121 -9.54 7.78 5.00
C GLU A 121 -8.28 8.62 5.29
N ASN A 122 -7.13 7.97 5.53
CA ASN A 122 -5.89 8.65 5.93
C ASN A 122 -4.71 8.44 4.97
N ILE A 123 -4.90 7.64 3.92
CA ILE A 123 -3.86 7.36 2.94
C ILE A 123 -3.51 8.61 2.13
N THR A 124 -2.23 8.71 1.77
CA THR A 124 -1.71 9.62 0.75
C THR A 124 -0.80 8.84 -0.19
N ASP A 125 -0.46 9.42 -1.32
CA ASP A 125 0.57 8.87 -2.21
C ASP A 125 1.90 8.63 -1.48
N ARG A 126 2.34 9.57 -0.63
CA ARG A 126 3.56 9.46 0.18
C ARG A 126 3.50 8.28 1.16
N ILE A 127 2.39 8.13 1.91
CA ILE A 127 2.23 6.99 2.83
C ILE A 127 2.23 5.67 2.05
N LEU A 128 1.56 5.62 0.90
CA LEU A 128 1.57 4.40 0.09
C LEU A 128 2.97 4.09 -0.47
N ALA A 129 3.70 5.11 -0.94
CA ALA A 129 5.07 4.96 -1.44
C ALA A 129 6.03 4.47 -0.34
N HIS A 130 5.85 4.94 0.90
CA HIS A 130 6.59 4.46 2.06
C HIS A 130 6.41 2.95 2.25
N GLU A 131 5.17 2.47 2.27
CA GLU A 131 4.89 1.04 2.43
C GLU A 131 5.34 0.19 1.21
N ILE A 132 5.22 0.74 0.01
CA ILE A 132 5.76 0.11 -1.21
C ILE A 132 7.29 0.02 -1.15
N THR A 133 7.96 0.98 -0.53
CA THR A 133 9.43 0.93 -0.32
C THR A 133 9.81 -0.31 0.48
N HIS A 134 9.10 -0.61 1.57
CA HIS A 134 9.32 -1.86 2.32
C HIS A 134 9.07 -3.10 1.46
N ALA A 135 8.00 -3.10 0.66
CA ALA A 135 7.70 -4.21 -0.23
C ALA A 135 8.80 -4.45 -1.28
N VAL A 136 9.29 -3.39 -1.93
CA VAL A 136 10.36 -3.45 -2.93
C VAL A 136 11.66 -3.94 -2.29
N ILE A 137 12.08 -3.34 -1.17
CA ILE A 137 13.32 -3.72 -0.46
C ILE A 137 13.27 -5.20 -0.04
N CYS A 138 12.16 -5.64 0.53
CA CYS A 138 12.01 -7.00 1.01
C CYS A 138 11.85 -8.03 -0.12
N ALA A 139 11.42 -7.61 -1.31
CA ALA A 139 11.40 -8.47 -2.49
C ALA A 139 12.77 -8.53 -3.18
N TYR A 140 13.57 -7.45 -3.08
CA TYR A 140 14.88 -7.36 -3.72
C TYR A 140 15.97 -8.08 -2.92
N TYR A 141 15.96 -7.98 -1.59
CA TYR A 141 16.94 -8.63 -0.71
C TYR A 141 16.38 -9.90 -0.06
N THR A 142 17.19 -10.97 -0.05
CA THR A 142 16.89 -12.20 0.69
C THR A 142 18.16 -12.66 1.43
N PRO A 143 18.23 -12.52 2.78
CA PRO A 143 17.20 -11.97 3.67
C PRO A 143 17.04 -10.44 3.54
N PRO A 144 15.90 -9.87 3.98
CA PRO A 144 15.71 -8.42 3.96
C PRO A 144 16.71 -7.72 4.89
N PRO A 145 17.10 -6.46 4.59
CA PRO A 145 18.02 -5.70 5.43
C PRO A 145 17.37 -5.35 6.79
N PRO A 146 18.17 -4.95 7.81
CA PRO A 146 17.65 -4.55 9.11
C PRO A 146 16.62 -3.42 9.00
N VAL A 147 15.58 -3.45 9.85
CA VAL A 147 14.45 -2.48 9.82
C VAL A 147 14.92 -1.04 9.75
N ARG A 148 15.91 -0.64 10.56
CA ARG A 148 16.45 0.74 10.54
C ARG A 148 16.97 1.17 9.17
N MET A 149 17.56 0.26 8.40
CA MET A 149 18.02 0.55 7.05
C MET A 149 16.85 0.71 6.08
N GLN A 150 15.80 -0.10 6.23
CA GLN A 150 14.58 0.03 5.45
C GLN A 150 13.92 1.39 5.67
N GLU A 151 13.80 1.83 6.92
CA GLU A 151 13.24 3.15 7.28
C GLU A 151 14.04 4.31 6.68
N ILE A 152 15.38 4.22 6.66
CA ILE A 152 16.24 5.26 6.04
C ILE A 152 15.95 5.37 4.54
N LEU A 153 15.79 4.23 3.86
CA LEU A 153 15.45 4.20 2.44
C LEU A 153 14.00 4.68 2.19
N ALA A 154 13.05 4.32 3.05
CA ALA A 154 11.69 4.80 2.98
C ALA A 154 11.60 6.33 3.16
N GLN A 155 12.36 6.88 4.11
CA GLN A 155 12.48 8.34 4.29
C GLN A 155 13.16 9.04 3.12
N TYR A 156 14.07 8.38 2.41
CA TYR A 156 14.63 8.90 1.15
C TYR A 156 13.54 8.99 0.09
N VAL A 157 12.76 7.93 -0.10
CA VAL A 157 11.61 7.93 -1.02
C VAL A 157 10.58 8.99 -0.64
N ASP A 158 10.25 9.15 0.64
CA ASP A 158 9.29 10.16 1.12
C ASP A 158 9.64 11.59 0.70
N ARG A 159 10.95 11.90 0.68
CA ARG A 159 11.48 13.20 0.29
C ARG A 159 11.49 13.40 -1.21
N HIS A 160 11.77 12.36 -1.98
CA HIS A 160 12.06 12.46 -3.41
C HIS A 160 10.97 11.92 -4.34
N LEU A 161 9.84 11.45 -3.78
CA LEU A 161 8.76 10.80 -4.54
C LEU A 161 8.32 11.60 -5.78
N TRP A 162 8.33 12.94 -5.71
CA TRP A 162 7.87 13.83 -6.77
C TRP A 162 8.86 14.94 -7.13
N ASP A 163 10.16 14.75 -6.87
CA ASP A 163 11.20 15.75 -7.20
C ASP A 163 11.59 15.76 -8.70
N ASN A 164 10.92 14.94 -9.52
CA ASN A 164 11.22 14.73 -10.94
C ASN A 164 10.23 15.47 -11.86
#